data_AF-A0A838D2Y4-F1
#
_entry.id   AF-A0A838D2Y4-F1
#
_cell.length_a   1.000
_cell.length_b   1.000
_cell.length_c   1.000
_cell.angle_alpha   90.00
_cell.angle_beta   90.00
_cell.angle_gamma   90.00
#
_symmetry.space_group_name_H-M   'P 1'
#
loop_
_entity.id
_entity.type
_entity.pdbx_description
1 polymer ?
#
loop_
_entity_poly.entity_id
_entity_poly.type
_entity_poly.pdbx_seq_one_letter_code
_entity_poly.pdbx_strand_id
1 'polypeptide(L)'
;MPRVPIAVFLTACALALAAAGCGQSDFEQVETTMQDFATAIAEGDYTGLCDDILAGELVESVRSVGLDCPVALGLALEEVQAPRVEILDIDIEDDQALARVRT
;
A
#
# COMPACT_ATOMS: atom_id res chain seq x y z
N MET A 1 20.87 37.14 -44.88
CA MET A 1 19.50 37.14 -44.33
C MET A 1 18.98 35.70 -44.42
N PRO A 2 18.43 35.05 -43.37
CA PRO A 2 18.53 35.27 -41.93
C PRO A 2 19.40 34.19 -41.24
N ARG A 3 20.12 34.57 -40.18
CA ARG A 3 20.81 33.67 -39.25
C ARG A 3 19.79 33.30 -38.18
N VAL A 4 19.26 32.07 -38.23
CA VAL A 4 18.30 31.58 -37.24
C VAL A 4 19.09 31.03 -36.05
N PRO A 5 18.97 31.60 -34.84
CA PRO A 5 19.79 31.22 -33.71
C PRO A 5 19.33 29.87 -33.14
N ILE A 6 20.28 28.94 -33.02
CA ILE A 6 20.16 27.59 -32.43
C ILE A 6 19.80 27.65 -30.91
N ALA A 7 19.61 28.84 -30.34
CA ALA A 7 19.52 29.07 -28.90
C ALA A 7 18.10 28.95 -28.29
N VAL A 8 17.09 28.48 -29.01
CA VAL A 8 15.68 28.51 -28.53
C VAL A 8 15.13 27.14 -28.12
N PHE A 9 15.90 26.05 -28.26
CA PHE A 9 15.40 24.69 -27.93
C PHE A 9 15.79 24.16 -26.53
N LEU A 10 16.53 24.93 -25.73
CA LEU A 10 17.06 24.45 -24.44
C LEU A 10 16.25 24.87 -23.20
N THR A 11 15.20 25.68 -23.36
CA THR A 11 14.53 26.33 -22.21
C THR A 11 13.21 25.68 -21.79
N ALA A 12 12.77 24.58 -22.43
CA ALA A 12 11.47 23.96 -22.15
C ALA A 12 11.54 22.71 -21.23
N CYS A 13 12.71 22.14 -20.96
CA CYS A 13 12.81 20.92 -20.14
C CYS A 13 12.96 21.17 -18.63
N ALA A 14 13.10 22.42 -18.17
CA ALA A 14 13.37 22.69 -16.75
C ALA A 14 12.11 22.73 -15.86
N LEU A 15 10.90 22.81 -16.43
CA LEU A 15 9.65 22.86 -15.63
C LEU A 15 9.00 21.49 -15.36
N ALA A 16 9.48 20.41 -15.98
CA ALA A 16 8.88 19.09 -15.79
C ALA A 16 9.29 18.38 -14.49
N LEU A 17 10.40 18.79 -13.84
CA LEU A 17 10.87 18.15 -12.61
C LEU A 17 10.23 18.70 -11.32
N ALA A 18 9.46 19.78 -11.38
CA ALA A 18 8.80 20.35 -10.21
C ALA A 18 7.50 19.62 -9.81
N ALA A 19 7.02 18.67 -10.63
CA ALA A 19 5.79 17.92 -10.38
C ALA A 19 6.03 16.49 -9.87
N ALA A 20 7.27 16.10 -9.57
CA ALA A 20 7.60 14.77 -9.03
C ALA A 20 7.49 14.66 -7.50
N GLY A 21 6.89 15.67 -6.83
CA GLY A 21 6.84 15.78 -5.37
C GLY A 21 5.48 15.51 -4.72
N CYS A 22 4.43 15.17 -5.47
CA CYS A 22 3.14 14.77 -4.89
C CYS A 22 3.06 13.24 -4.78
N GLY A 23 3.98 12.65 -4.03
CA GLY A 23 3.83 11.28 -3.54
C GLY A 23 2.91 11.28 -2.32
N GLN A 24 2.18 10.18 -2.11
CA GLN A 24 1.43 9.96 -0.86
C GLN A 24 2.39 10.01 0.33
N SER A 25 1.97 10.62 1.44
CA SER A 25 2.75 10.62 2.68
C SER A 25 2.78 9.23 3.32
N ASP A 26 3.82 8.92 4.10
CA ASP A 26 3.93 7.63 4.78
C ASP A 26 2.72 7.36 5.69
N PHE A 27 2.20 8.39 6.35
CA PHE A 27 0.97 8.31 7.14
C PHE A 27 -0.24 7.90 6.29
N GLU A 28 -0.45 8.57 5.16
CA GLU A 28 -1.55 8.25 4.24
C GLU A 28 -1.39 6.85 3.63
N GLN A 29 -0.15 6.38 3.43
CA GLN A 29 0.11 5.03 2.95
C GLN A 29 -0.30 3.99 4.00
N VAL A 30 0.08 4.18 5.27
CA VAL A 30 -0.33 3.29 6.37
C VAL A 30 -1.85 3.28 6.52
N GLU A 31 -2.48 4.44 6.49
CA GLU A 31 -3.94 4.55 6.57
C GLU A 31 -4.61 3.80 5.40
N THR A 32 -4.11 4.00 4.18
CA THR A 32 -4.63 3.31 2.99
C THR A 32 -4.48 1.80 3.13
N THR A 33 -3.30 1.29 3.53
CA THR A 33 -3.07 -0.14 3.73
C THR A 33 -4.02 -0.74 4.78
N MET A 34 -4.28 -0.03 5.89
CA MET A 34 -5.22 -0.51 6.91
C MET A 34 -6.68 -0.53 6.40
N GLN A 35 -7.06 0.45 5.59
CA GLN A 35 -8.37 0.49 4.95
C GLN A 35 -8.54 -0.62 3.89
N ASP A 36 -7.52 -0.84 3.08
CA ASP A 36 -7.50 -1.92 2.07
C ASP A 36 -7.57 -3.28 2.75
N PHE A 37 -6.85 -3.48 3.85
CA PHE A 37 -6.93 -4.71 4.66
C PHE A 37 -8.35 -4.97 5.16
N ALA A 38 -8.99 -3.96 5.76
CA ALA A 38 -10.37 -4.09 6.25
C ALA A 38 -11.37 -4.36 5.11
N THR A 39 -11.18 -3.70 3.97
CA THR A 39 -12.03 -3.83 2.78
C THR A 39 -11.89 -5.23 2.17
N ALA A 40 -10.67 -5.71 1.97
CA ALA A 40 -10.42 -7.05 1.43
C ALA A 40 -11.04 -8.15 2.30
N ILE A 41 -10.99 -8.02 3.64
CA ILE A 41 -11.70 -8.96 4.53
C ILE A 41 -13.22 -8.83 4.37
N ALA A 42 -13.76 -7.60 4.32
CA ALA A 42 -15.19 -7.38 4.15
C ALA A 42 -15.74 -7.97 2.83
N GLU A 43 -14.93 -7.95 1.77
CA GLU A 43 -15.25 -8.47 0.44
C GLU A 43 -14.90 -9.96 0.28
N GLY A 44 -14.20 -10.55 1.24
CA GLY A 44 -13.68 -11.92 1.14
C GLY A 44 -12.55 -12.07 0.12
N ASP A 45 -11.87 -10.98 -0.25
CA ASP A 45 -10.73 -10.99 -1.16
C ASP A 45 -9.44 -11.43 -0.45
N TYR A 46 -9.41 -12.70 -0.07
CA TYR A 46 -8.23 -13.30 0.55
C TYR A 46 -7.08 -13.50 -0.44
N THR A 47 -7.32 -13.37 -1.74
CA THR A 47 -6.24 -13.45 -2.75
C THR A 47 -5.47 -12.14 -2.76
N GLY A 48 -6.15 -11.00 -2.92
CA GLY A 48 -5.52 -9.68 -2.83
C GLY A 48 -4.86 -9.45 -1.47
N LEU A 49 -5.47 -9.95 -0.39
CA LEU A 49 -4.86 -9.85 0.94
C LEU A 49 -3.50 -10.56 1.02
N CYS A 50 -3.37 -11.75 0.43
CA CYS A 50 -2.11 -12.50 0.41
C CYS A 50 -1.09 -11.95 -0.60
N ASP A 51 -1.53 -11.45 -1.75
CA ASP A 51 -0.64 -11.06 -2.84
C ASP A 51 -0.14 -9.61 -2.72
N ASP A 52 -0.98 -8.71 -2.21
CA ASP A 52 -0.74 -7.26 -2.26
C ASP A 52 -0.58 -6.59 -0.88
N ILE A 53 -1.19 -7.15 0.17
CA ILE A 53 -1.25 -6.50 1.50
C ILE A 53 -0.31 -7.16 2.51
N LEU A 54 -0.33 -8.50 2.61
CA LEU A 54 0.47 -9.21 3.60
C LEU A 54 1.94 -9.27 3.20
N ALA A 55 2.82 -9.18 4.21
CA ALA A 55 4.24 -9.39 4.00
C ALA A 55 4.51 -10.79 3.43
N GLY A 56 5.35 -10.88 2.40
CA GLY A 56 5.68 -12.16 1.76
C GLY A 56 6.24 -13.20 2.74
N GLU A 57 6.97 -12.77 3.77
CA GLU A 57 7.46 -13.69 4.82
C GLU A 57 6.32 -14.36 5.60
N LEU A 58 5.22 -13.64 5.86
CA LEU A 58 4.04 -14.21 6.50
C LEU A 58 3.35 -15.23 5.59
N VAL A 59 3.19 -14.89 4.31
CA VAL A 59 2.60 -15.78 3.29
C VAL A 59 3.42 -17.07 3.18
N GLU A 60 4.75 -16.94 3.17
CA GLU A 60 5.68 -18.06 3.04
C GLU A 60 5.68 -18.93 4.29
N SER A 61 5.53 -18.33 5.48
CA SER A 61 5.36 -19.07 6.73
C SER A 61 4.09 -19.93 6.70
N VAL A 62 2.95 -19.40 6.21
CA VAL A 62 1.71 -20.17 6.06
C VAL A 62 1.87 -21.30 5.03
N ARG A 63 2.53 -21.03 3.90
CA ARG A 63 2.84 -22.06 2.89
C ARG A 63 3.75 -23.15 3.43
N SER A 64 4.70 -22.81 4.31
CA SER A 64 5.67 -23.76 4.87
C SER A 64 5.02 -24.87 5.71
N VAL A 65 3.83 -24.61 6.27
CA VAL A 65 3.03 -25.60 7.01
C VAL A 65 2.04 -26.36 6.12
N GLY A 66 2.13 -26.19 4.79
CA GLY A 66 1.32 -26.90 3.81
C GLY A 66 -0.07 -26.29 3.57
N LEU A 67 -0.27 -25.01 3.90
CA LEU A 67 -1.53 -24.31 3.69
C LEU A 67 -1.38 -23.23 2.62
N ASP A 68 -2.35 -23.16 1.71
CA ASP A 68 -2.49 -22.02 0.80
C ASP A 68 -3.00 -20.80 1.59
N CYS A 69 -2.32 -19.65 1.47
CA CYS A 69 -2.63 -18.44 2.22
C CYS A 69 -4.12 -18.02 2.10
N PRO A 70 -4.72 -17.96 0.90
CA PRO A 70 -6.14 -17.58 0.78
C PRO A 70 -7.08 -18.57 1.47
N VAL A 71 -6.75 -19.87 1.44
CA VAL A 71 -7.55 -20.91 2.11
C VAL A 71 -7.44 -20.79 3.62
N ALA A 72 -6.22 -20.58 4.13
CA ALA A 72 -5.99 -20.39 5.57
C ALA A 72 -6.73 -19.16 6.12
N LEU A 73 -6.66 -18.04 5.40
CA LEU A 73 -7.38 -16.82 5.78
C LEU A 73 -8.89 -17.00 5.71
N GLY A 74 -9.41 -17.65 4.68
CA GLY A 74 -10.84 -17.92 4.55
C GLY A 74 -11.39 -18.73 5.74
N LEU A 75 -10.63 -19.71 6.23
CA LEU A 75 -10.99 -20.47 7.44
C LEU A 75 -10.84 -19.64 8.72
N ALA A 76 -9.81 -18.79 8.82
CA ALA A 76 -9.54 -18.00 10.02
C ALA A 76 -10.52 -16.82 10.19
N LEU A 77 -11.04 -16.28 9.08
CA LEU A 77 -11.85 -15.07 9.04
C LEU A 77 -13.31 -15.33 8.66
N GLU A 78 -13.73 -16.59 8.55
CA GLU A 78 -15.09 -16.99 8.13
C GLU A 78 -16.21 -16.28 8.91
N GLU A 79 -16.00 -16.08 10.22
CA GLU A 79 -17.00 -15.47 11.10
C GLU A 79 -16.95 -13.93 11.12
N VAL A 80 -15.91 -13.33 10.54
CA VAL A 80 -15.70 -11.88 10.55
C VAL A 80 -16.53 -11.23 9.45
N GLN A 81 -17.55 -10.47 9.84
CA GLN A 81 -18.44 -9.77 8.92
C GLN A 81 -18.22 -8.26 9.04
N ALA A 82 -17.78 -7.64 7.94
CA ALA A 82 -17.54 -6.20 7.81
C ALA A 82 -16.69 -5.61 8.96
N PRO A 83 -15.39 -5.96 9.05
CA PRO A 83 -14.52 -5.47 10.11
C PRO A 83 -14.39 -3.95 10.06
N ARG A 84 -14.37 -3.32 11.23
CA ARG A 84 -14.07 -1.90 11.38
C ARG A 84 -12.71 -1.77 12.05
N VAL A 85 -11.86 -0.92 11.49
CA VAL A 85 -10.54 -0.61 12.04
C VAL A 85 -10.49 0.89 12.30
N GLU A 86 -10.45 1.28 13.57
CA GLU A 86 -10.23 2.67 13.99
C GLU A 86 -8.75 2.84 14.32
N ILE A 87 -8.05 3.66 13.54
CA ILE A 87 -6.65 4.00 13.79
C ILE A 87 -6.59 5.03 14.92
N LEU A 88 -5.96 4.66 16.03
CA LEU A 88 -5.80 5.53 17.19
C LEU A 88 -4.51 6.35 17.14
N ASP A 89 -3.45 5.76 16.59
CA ASP A 89 -2.09 6.29 16.58
C ASP A 89 -1.29 5.61 15.48
N ILE A 90 -0.38 6.35 14.83
CA ILE A 90 0.59 5.82 13.87
C ILE A 90 1.97 6.33 14.29
N ASP A 91 2.87 5.41 14.57
CA ASP A 91 4.28 5.69 14.81
C ASP A 91 5.09 5.25 13.59
N ILE A 92 5.99 6.11 13.11
CA ILE A 92 6.80 5.86 11.90
C ILE A 92 8.26 6.06 12.28
N GLU A 93 9.03 4.98 12.17
CA GLU A 93 10.46 4.94 12.44
C GLU A 93 11.17 4.38 11.21
N ASP A 94 11.96 5.23 10.54
CA ASP A 94 12.70 4.90 9.32
C ASP A 94 11.83 4.25 8.22
N ASP A 95 11.95 2.93 8.04
CA ASP A 95 11.25 2.14 7.03
C ASP A 95 10.07 1.32 7.60
N GLN A 96 9.73 1.56 8.86
CA GLN A 96 8.69 0.83 9.59
C GLN A 96 7.62 1.77 10.09
N ALA A 97 6.37 1.30 10.02
CA ALA A 97 5.24 1.99 10.60
C ALA A 97 4.42 1.03 11.46
N LEU A 98 4.00 1.53 12.62
CA LEU A 98 3.17 0.80 13.57
C LEU A 98 1.87 1.56 13.80
N ALA A 99 0.77 0.97 13.34
CA ALA A 99 -0.57 1.49 13.59
C ALA A 99 -1.16 0.84 14.84
N ARG A 100 -1.56 1.65 15.82
CA ARG A 100 -2.34 1.19 16.97
C ARG A 100 -3.82 1.30 16.60
N VAL A 101 -4.52 0.17 16.58
CA VAL A 101 -5.91 0.10 16.12
C VAL A 101 -6.89 -0.35 17.22
N ARG A 102 -8.15 0.03 17.06
CA ARG A 102 -9.29 -0.54 17.77
C ARG A 102 -10.22 -1.24 16.78
N THR A 103 -10.64 -2.45 17.14
CA THR A 103 -11.55 -3.32 16.39
C THR A 103 -12.85 -3.51 17.15
#